data_AF-A0A5P8K1I5-F1
#
_entry.id   AF-A0A5P8K1I5-F1
#
_cell.length_a   1.000
_cell.length_b   1.000
_cell.length_c   1.000
_cell.angle_alpha   90.00
_cell.angle_beta   90.00
_cell.angle_gamma   90.00
#
_symmetry.space_group_name_H-M   'P 1'
#
loop_
_entity.id
_entity.type
_entity.pdbx_description
1 polymer ?
#
loop_
_entity_poly.entity_id
_entity_poly.type
_entity_poly.pdbx_seq_one_letter_code
_entity_poly.pdbx_strand_id
1 'polypeptide(L)'
;MRHATEHADVAAVTDDSAAELESVLRGGPFHVALRAAIAARGLPLQRVQHHLSRYGVKVGVTSLSYWQQGARRPQRPESLRAVRALEEILQLPDESLIRLLVQADEGPGPERSASRSYRSVVEASGVLERLLGELGVTLDGGVHTVGHHERVRLGACRELLGRESQQIVRAHKDGVDRYVAVHHGDPGCAPERMAVRALENCRSGRVRWDQDTGILVAELLFDTRLRSGDTFFFRYGFDDGTAGVCTEYVRDFRSTGGQYALQVRFDERALPLRCHRFSQHSAAAPRSGRQTLSLSALHRSVHLVEPRVRTGIVGIGWDWE
;
A
#
# COMPACT_ATOMS: atom_id res chain seq x y z
N MET A 1 -10.65 -26.05 -49.66
CA MET A 1 -9.70 -25.45 -48.69
C MET A 1 -10.12 -24.01 -48.35
N ARG A 2 -11.05 -23.80 -47.41
CA ARG A 2 -11.38 -22.45 -46.88
C ARG A 2 -11.76 -22.39 -45.38
N HIS A 3 -11.79 -23.52 -44.66
CA HIS A 3 -12.22 -23.58 -43.24
C HIS A 3 -11.09 -23.67 -42.21
N ALA A 4 -9.82 -23.54 -42.61
CA ALA A 4 -8.68 -23.61 -41.68
C ALA A 4 -8.24 -22.24 -41.15
N THR A 5 -8.45 -21.16 -41.91
CA THR A 5 -7.92 -19.82 -41.61
C THR A 5 -8.76 -19.07 -40.57
N GLU A 6 -10.08 -19.28 -40.57
CA GLU A 6 -11.03 -18.56 -39.70
C GLU A 6 -10.88 -18.92 -38.22
N HIS A 7 -10.52 -20.17 -37.91
CA HIS A 7 -10.24 -20.59 -36.52
C HIS A 7 -8.91 -20.07 -35.98
N ALA A 8 -7.92 -19.77 -36.85
CA ALA A 8 -6.66 -19.19 -36.42
C ALA A 8 -6.80 -17.70 -36.04
N ASP A 9 -7.56 -16.93 -36.83
CA ASP A 9 -7.86 -15.52 -36.52
C ASP A 9 -8.67 -15.38 -35.23
N VAL A 10 -9.72 -16.20 -35.04
CA VAL A 10 -10.52 -16.17 -33.81
C VAL A 10 -9.68 -16.54 -32.58
N ALA A 11 -8.81 -17.55 -32.69
CA ALA A 11 -7.92 -17.94 -31.59
C ALA A 11 -6.94 -16.82 -31.22
N ALA A 12 -6.30 -16.18 -32.21
CA ALA A 12 -5.36 -15.07 -31.98
C ALA A 12 -6.04 -13.86 -31.33
N VAL A 13 -7.25 -13.49 -31.79
CA VAL A 13 -8.03 -12.39 -31.20
C VAL A 13 -8.47 -12.70 -29.77
N THR A 14 -8.81 -13.96 -29.45
CA THR A 14 -9.15 -14.34 -28.07
C THR A 14 -7.94 -14.35 -27.13
N ASP A 15 -6.76 -14.69 -27.61
CA ASP A 15 -5.53 -14.74 -26.81
C ASP A 15 -5.03 -13.31 -26.48
N ASP A 16 -5.06 -12.41 -27.46
CA ASP A 16 -4.74 -10.98 -27.27
C ASP A 16 -5.76 -10.30 -26.34
N SER A 17 -7.05 -10.60 -26.48
CA SER A 17 -8.11 -10.12 -25.56
C SER A 17 -7.95 -10.66 -24.14
N ALA A 18 -7.45 -11.89 -23.98
CA ALA A 18 -7.18 -12.48 -22.67
C ALA A 18 -5.95 -11.86 -22.02
N ALA A 19 -4.89 -11.60 -22.79
CA ALA A 19 -3.69 -10.90 -22.33
C ALA A 19 -3.98 -9.44 -21.95
N GLU A 20 -4.81 -8.72 -22.74
CA GLU A 20 -5.28 -7.39 -22.40
C GLU A 20 -6.13 -7.40 -21.11
N LEU A 21 -7.08 -8.34 -20.98
CA LEU A 21 -7.86 -8.51 -19.77
C LEU A 21 -6.98 -8.79 -18.54
N GLU A 22 -5.99 -9.68 -18.65
CA GLU A 22 -5.06 -9.99 -17.56
C GLU A 22 -4.16 -8.80 -17.20
N SER A 23 -3.78 -7.97 -18.19
CA SER A 23 -3.06 -6.70 -17.97
C SER A 23 -3.92 -5.69 -17.20
N VAL A 24 -5.18 -5.51 -17.60
CA VAL A 24 -6.13 -4.60 -16.94
C VAL A 24 -6.53 -5.11 -15.55
N LEU A 25 -6.63 -6.43 -15.33
CA LEU A 25 -6.88 -7.01 -14.00
C LEU A 25 -5.68 -6.91 -13.05
N ARG A 26 -4.45 -6.75 -13.56
CA ARG A 26 -3.23 -6.62 -12.73
C ARG A 26 -3.01 -5.21 -12.15
N GLY A 27 -3.57 -4.17 -12.76
CA GLY A 27 -3.41 -2.78 -12.27
C GLY A 27 -4.20 -1.69 -12.99
N GLY A 28 -5.21 -2.06 -13.80
CA GLY A 28 -6.10 -1.09 -14.44
C GLY A 28 -7.16 -0.54 -13.47
N PRO A 29 -7.77 0.62 -13.76
CA PRO A 29 -8.82 1.16 -12.91
C PRO A 29 -10.06 0.24 -12.92
N PHE A 30 -10.61 -0.07 -11.74
CA PHE A 30 -11.70 -1.04 -11.52
C PHE A 30 -12.84 -1.00 -12.56
N HIS A 31 -13.30 0.18 -12.98
CA HIS A 31 -14.40 0.31 -13.93
C HIS A 31 -14.06 -0.17 -15.35
N VAL A 32 -12.79 -0.07 -15.76
CA VAL A 32 -12.28 -0.61 -17.03
C VAL A 32 -12.14 -2.13 -16.92
N ALA A 33 -11.57 -2.63 -15.81
CA ALA A 33 -11.45 -4.06 -15.54
C ALA A 33 -12.81 -4.78 -15.49
N LEU A 34 -13.78 -4.21 -14.78
CA LEU A 34 -15.15 -4.74 -14.72
C LEU A 34 -15.84 -4.72 -16.09
N ARG A 35 -15.58 -3.70 -16.91
CA ARG A 35 -16.11 -3.62 -18.28
C ARG A 35 -15.48 -4.68 -19.18
N ALA A 36 -14.15 -4.82 -19.14
CA ALA A 36 -13.42 -5.83 -19.90
C ALA A 36 -13.83 -7.25 -19.51
N ALA A 37 -13.94 -7.55 -18.21
CA ALA A 37 -14.40 -8.85 -17.72
C ALA A 37 -15.83 -9.20 -18.15
N ILE A 38 -16.76 -8.25 -18.11
CA ILE A 38 -18.14 -8.46 -18.57
C ILE A 38 -18.19 -8.66 -20.09
N ALA A 39 -17.37 -7.94 -20.85
CA ALA A 39 -17.26 -8.08 -22.30
C ALA A 39 -16.67 -9.45 -22.69
N ALA A 40 -15.53 -9.84 -22.10
CA ALA A 40 -14.89 -11.14 -22.32
C ALA A 40 -15.78 -12.32 -21.96
N ARG A 41 -16.64 -12.16 -20.92
CA ARG A 41 -17.63 -13.18 -20.54
C ARG A 41 -18.88 -13.19 -21.41
N GLY A 42 -19.12 -12.16 -22.23
CA GLY A 42 -20.28 -12.05 -23.12
C GLY A 42 -21.64 -11.99 -22.39
N LEU A 43 -21.68 -11.55 -21.12
CA LEU A 43 -22.91 -11.55 -20.32
C LEU A 43 -23.59 -10.17 -20.32
N PRO A 44 -24.87 -10.05 -20.74
CA PRO A 44 -25.62 -8.80 -20.58
C PRO A 44 -25.87 -8.51 -19.10
N LEU A 45 -25.86 -7.23 -18.71
CA LEU A 45 -25.95 -6.81 -17.30
C LEU A 45 -27.18 -7.39 -16.55
N GLN A 46 -28.30 -7.60 -17.25
CA GLN A 46 -29.48 -8.24 -16.66
C GLN A 46 -29.24 -9.70 -16.27
N ARG A 47 -28.46 -10.47 -17.04
CA ARG A 47 -28.04 -11.82 -16.61
C ARG A 47 -27.10 -11.75 -15.42
N VAL A 48 -26.14 -10.82 -15.43
CA VAL A 48 -25.20 -10.64 -14.30
C VAL A 48 -25.97 -10.34 -13.01
N GLN A 49 -26.94 -9.43 -13.09
CA GLN A 49 -27.85 -9.13 -11.97
C GLN A 49 -28.66 -10.34 -11.50
N HIS A 50 -29.19 -11.16 -12.42
CA HIS A 50 -29.95 -12.38 -12.09
C HIS A 50 -29.07 -13.45 -11.41
N HIS A 51 -27.78 -13.53 -11.74
CA HIS A 51 -26.87 -14.43 -11.04
C HIS A 51 -26.54 -13.88 -9.65
N LEU A 52 -26.27 -12.57 -9.50
CA LEU A 52 -26.02 -11.95 -8.19
C LEU A 52 -27.19 -12.16 -7.20
N SER A 53 -28.44 -12.08 -7.66
CA SER A 53 -29.59 -12.33 -6.80
C SER A 53 -29.72 -13.81 -6.37
N ARG A 54 -29.27 -14.77 -7.19
CA ARG A 54 -29.14 -16.19 -6.81
C ARG A 54 -28.05 -16.42 -5.77
N TYR A 55 -26.98 -15.64 -5.79
CA TYR A 55 -25.95 -15.59 -4.73
C TYR A 55 -26.40 -14.82 -3.47
N GLY A 56 -27.69 -14.43 -3.38
CA GLY A 56 -28.25 -13.71 -2.24
C GLY A 56 -27.90 -12.23 -2.17
N VAL A 57 -27.29 -11.66 -3.23
CA VAL A 57 -26.83 -10.27 -3.25
C VAL A 57 -27.78 -9.39 -4.08
N LYS A 58 -28.34 -8.35 -3.46
CA LYS A 58 -29.29 -7.43 -4.11
C LYS A 58 -28.56 -6.21 -4.68
N VAL A 59 -28.17 -6.26 -5.96
CA VAL A 59 -27.67 -5.10 -6.72
C VAL A 59 -28.62 -4.78 -7.88
N GLY A 60 -28.85 -3.50 -8.16
CA GLY A 60 -29.65 -3.04 -9.30
C GLY A 60 -28.81 -2.89 -10.57
N VAL A 61 -29.42 -3.09 -11.75
CA VAL A 61 -28.75 -2.90 -13.05
C VAL A 61 -28.15 -1.50 -13.21
N THR A 62 -28.83 -0.47 -12.69
CA THR A 62 -28.33 0.91 -12.66
C THR A 62 -27.04 1.05 -11.84
N SER A 63 -26.92 0.33 -10.73
CA SER A 63 -25.68 0.33 -9.92
C SER A 63 -24.53 -0.34 -10.65
N LEU A 64 -24.76 -1.49 -11.31
CA LEU A 64 -23.76 -2.16 -12.13
C LEU A 64 -23.31 -1.27 -13.32
N SER A 65 -24.25 -0.57 -13.96
CA SER A 65 -23.96 0.39 -15.04
C SER A 65 -23.07 1.55 -14.54
N TYR A 66 -23.39 2.15 -13.39
CA TYR A 66 -22.54 3.19 -12.79
C TYR A 66 -21.16 2.68 -12.38
N TRP A 67 -21.02 1.40 -12.01
CA TRP A 67 -19.72 0.77 -11.73
C TRP A 67 -18.88 0.60 -13.00
N GLN A 68 -19.46 0.15 -14.12
CA GLN A 68 -18.77 0.05 -15.42
C GLN A 68 -18.40 1.42 -16.03
N GLN A 69 -19.18 2.46 -15.72
CA GLN A 69 -18.92 3.84 -16.15
C GLN A 69 -17.92 4.57 -15.24
N GLY A 70 -17.57 4.01 -14.08
CA GLY A 70 -16.72 4.67 -13.08
C GLY A 70 -17.41 5.79 -12.29
N ALA A 71 -18.68 6.08 -12.58
CA ALA A 71 -19.47 7.13 -11.93
C ALA A 71 -19.78 6.85 -10.45
N ARG A 72 -19.67 5.58 -10.01
CA ARG A 72 -19.77 5.18 -8.60
C ARG A 72 -18.88 3.97 -8.33
N ARG A 73 -18.28 3.89 -7.14
CA ARG A 73 -17.49 2.73 -6.71
C ARG A 73 -18.19 1.93 -5.60
N PRO A 74 -18.06 0.60 -5.57
CA PRO A 74 -18.51 -0.25 -4.46
C PRO A 74 -17.52 -0.19 -3.27
N GLN A 75 -17.91 0.51 -2.21
CA GLN A 75 -17.10 0.65 -0.97
C GLN A 75 -17.75 -0.01 0.26
N ARG A 76 -19.07 -0.24 0.25
CA ARG A 76 -19.80 -0.81 1.40
C ARG A 76 -19.61 -2.33 1.49
N PRO A 77 -19.65 -2.95 2.68
CA PRO A 77 -19.49 -4.41 2.84
C PRO A 77 -20.42 -5.25 1.96
N GLU A 78 -21.68 -4.85 1.82
CA GLU A 78 -22.66 -5.50 0.93
C GLU A 78 -22.27 -5.38 -0.55
N SER A 79 -21.70 -4.23 -0.95
CA SER A 79 -21.22 -3.99 -2.31
C SER A 79 -19.93 -4.78 -2.59
N LEU A 80 -19.03 -4.92 -1.62
CA LEU A 80 -17.83 -5.76 -1.75
C LEU A 80 -18.18 -7.25 -1.86
N ARG A 81 -19.21 -7.71 -1.11
CA ARG A 81 -19.78 -9.06 -1.29
C ARG A 81 -20.37 -9.26 -2.69
N ALA A 82 -20.94 -8.22 -3.29
CA ALA A 82 -21.37 -8.27 -4.69
C ALA A 82 -20.20 -8.42 -5.67
N VAL A 83 -19.05 -7.79 -5.40
CA VAL A 83 -17.87 -7.92 -6.26
C VAL A 83 -17.24 -9.31 -6.16
N ARG A 84 -17.26 -9.97 -5.00
CA ARG A 84 -16.86 -11.40 -4.88
C ARG A 84 -17.72 -12.30 -5.77
N ALA A 85 -19.03 -12.16 -5.66
CA ALA A 85 -19.95 -12.91 -6.52
C ALA A 85 -19.79 -12.53 -8.01
N LEU A 86 -19.40 -11.29 -8.35
CA LEU A 86 -19.06 -10.93 -9.73
C LEU A 86 -17.82 -11.69 -10.25
N GLU A 87 -16.77 -11.85 -9.44
CA GLU A 87 -15.57 -12.60 -9.84
C GLU A 87 -15.92 -14.07 -10.18
N GLU A 88 -16.70 -14.73 -9.32
CA GLU A 88 -17.21 -16.09 -9.54
C GLU A 88 -18.10 -16.20 -10.80
N ILE A 89 -19.05 -15.27 -10.99
CA ILE A 89 -19.97 -15.25 -12.16
C ILE A 89 -19.20 -15.01 -13.47
N LEU A 90 -18.18 -14.16 -13.42
CA LEU A 90 -17.36 -13.78 -14.57
C LEU A 90 -16.21 -14.76 -14.83
N GLN A 91 -16.03 -15.78 -13.99
CA GLN A 91 -14.93 -16.75 -14.06
C GLN A 91 -13.54 -16.08 -14.07
N LEU A 92 -13.40 -15.02 -13.26
CA LEU A 92 -12.10 -14.38 -13.04
C LEU A 92 -11.32 -15.16 -11.96
N PRO A 93 -9.98 -15.05 -11.95
CA PRO A 93 -9.20 -15.49 -10.79
C PRO A 93 -9.67 -14.76 -9.53
N ASP A 94 -9.69 -15.47 -8.40
CA ASP A 94 -10.18 -14.94 -7.13
C ASP A 94 -9.53 -13.59 -6.77
N GLU A 95 -10.35 -12.65 -6.28
CA GLU A 95 -9.95 -11.31 -5.85
C GLU A 95 -9.47 -10.36 -6.97
N SER A 96 -9.52 -10.74 -8.25
CA SER A 96 -8.98 -9.90 -9.35
C SER A 96 -9.62 -8.52 -9.48
N LEU A 97 -10.92 -8.37 -9.23
CA LEU A 97 -11.61 -7.07 -9.26
C LEU A 97 -11.56 -6.37 -7.91
N ILE A 98 -11.56 -7.12 -6.80
CA ILE A 98 -11.49 -6.58 -5.44
C ILE A 98 -10.13 -5.97 -5.16
N ARG A 99 -9.04 -6.58 -5.64
CA ARG A 99 -7.70 -6.00 -5.56
C ARG A 99 -7.65 -4.61 -6.19
N LEU A 100 -8.34 -4.38 -7.30
CA LEU A 100 -8.40 -3.07 -7.96
C LEU A 100 -9.26 -2.02 -7.22
N LEU A 101 -10.17 -2.47 -6.35
CA LEU A 101 -10.90 -1.57 -5.44
C LEU A 101 -10.03 -1.18 -4.27
N VAL A 102 -9.39 -2.16 -3.62
CA VAL A 102 -8.48 -1.95 -2.48
C VAL A 102 -7.28 -1.08 -2.89
N GLN A 103 -6.67 -1.34 -4.06
CA GLN A 103 -5.56 -0.54 -4.61
C GLN A 103 -5.87 0.96 -4.77
N ALA A 104 -7.15 1.35 -4.81
CA ALA A 104 -7.58 2.72 -5.10
C ALA A 104 -8.32 3.42 -3.96
N ASP A 105 -8.65 2.72 -2.86
CA ASP A 105 -9.30 3.29 -1.66
C ASP A 105 -8.33 3.50 -0.49
N GLU A 106 -7.15 2.88 -0.50
CA GLU A 106 -6.16 3.13 0.55
C GLU A 106 -5.55 4.54 0.40
N GLY A 107 -5.81 5.43 1.37
CA GLY A 107 -5.19 6.77 1.49
C GLY A 107 -3.75 6.75 2.03
N PRO A 108 -2.99 7.87 1.97
CA PRO A 108 -1.51 7.91 2.06
C PRO A 108 -0.93 7.11 3.24
N GLY A 109 -0.44 5.91 2.94
CA GLY A 109 -0.32 4.83 3.91
C GLY A 109 1.10 4.56 4.44
N PRO A 110 1.19 3.75 5.50
CA PRO A 110 2.42 3.48 6.23
C PRO A 110 3.46 2.65 5.47
N GLU A 111 4.67 2.63 6.02
CA GLU A 111 5.62 1.55 5.80
C GLU A 111 4.97 0.19 6.08
N ARG A 112 5.31 -0.75 5.23
CA ARG A 112 4.83 -2.13 5.31
C ARG A 112 6.05 -3.04 5.45
N SER A 113 5.83 -4.19 6.05
CA SER A 113 6.65 -5.37 5.81
C SER A 113 5.94 -6.17 4.73
N ALA A 114 6.59 -6.48 3.60
CA ALA A 114 5.91 -7.17 2.50
C ALA A 114 5.83 -8.71 2.72
N SER A 115 6.01 -9.14 3.96
CA SER A 115 5.76 -10.49 4.47
C SER A 115 4.28 -10.77 4.82
N ARG A 116 3.40 -9.75 4.81
CA ARG A 116 1.99 -9.89 5.20
C ARG A 116 1.13 -10.51 4.10
N SER A 117 0.31 -11.49 4.47
CA SER A 117 -0.71 -12.08 3.59
C SER A 117 -1.83 -11.09 3.28
N TYR A 118 -2.54 -11.25 2.16
CA TYR A 118 -3.65 -10.38 1.77
C TYR A 118 -4.68 -10.18 2.91
N ARG A 119 -5.00 -11.25 3.63
CA ARG A 119 -5.91 -11.21 4.78
C ARG A 119 -5.42 -10.26 5.89
N SER A 120 -4.14 -10.33 6.27
CA SER A 120 -3.58 -9.44 7.29
C SER A 120 -3.29 -8.02 6.79
N VAL A 121 -3.35 -7.76 5.48
CA VAL A 121 -3.42 -6.41 4.90
C VAL A 121 -4.83 -5.82 5.02
N VAL A 122 -5.88 -6.61 4.75
CA VAL A 122 -7.28 -6.15 4.89
C VAL A 122 -7.66 -5.93 6.37
N GLU A 123 -7.28 -6.85 7.26
CA GLU A 123 -7.46 -6.72 8.71
C GLU A 123 -6.69 -5.49 9.25
N ALA A 124 -5.45 -5.27 8.78
CA ALA A 124 -4.67 -4.07 9.09
C ALA A 124 -5.33 -2.77 8.62
N SER A 125 -5.97 -2.75 7.44
CA SER A 125 -6.64 -1.55 6.92
C SER A 125 -7.85 -1.15 7.79
N GLY A 126 -8.72 -2.11 8.13
CA GLY A 126 -9.88 -1.86 9.00
C GLY A 126 -9.50 -1.44 10.42
N VAL A 127 -8.40 -1.99 10.96
CA VAL A 127 -7.84 -1.52 12.24
C VAL A 127 -7.27 -0.11 12.11
N LEU A 128 -6.52 0.20 11.06
CA LEU A 128 -5.98 1.55 10.83
C LEU A 128 -7.10 2.59 10.76
N GLU A 129 -8.17 2.33 10.01
CA GLU A 129 -9.36 3.21 9.97
C GLU A 129 -9.98 3.42 11.35
N ARG A 130 -10.11 2.36 12.16
CA ARG A 130 -10.59 2.45 13.55
C ARG A 130 -9.69 3.33 14.40
N LEU A 131 -8.37 3.10 14.40
CA LEU A 131 -7.42 3.87 15.21
C LEU A 131 -7.37 5.35 14.79
N LEU A 132 -7.48 5.65 13.50
CA LEU A 132 -7.62 7.02 12.98
C LEU A 132 -8.94 7.67 13.44
N GLY A 133 -10.04 6.91 13.42
CA GLY A 133 -11.34 7.33 13.94
C GLY A 133 -11.32 7.65 15.44
N GLU A 134 -10.67 6.82 16.26
CA GLU A 134 -10.45 7.05 17.70
C GLU A 134 -9.64 8.32 17.98
N LEU A 135 -8.74 8.70 17.07
CA LEU A 135 -7.99 9.95 17.12
C LEU A 135 -8.78 11.14 16.55
N GLY A 136 -9.83 10.90 15.77
CA GLY A 136 -10.61 11.94 15.09
C GLY A 136 -9.85 12.60 13.93
N VAL A 137 -8.94 11.86 13.28
CA VAL A 137 -8.05 12.36 12.22
C VAL A 137 -8.21 11.57 10.92
N THR A 138 -7.99 12.22 9.78
CA THR A 138 -7.87 11.54 8.49
C THR A 138 -6.40 11.25 8.19
N LEU A 139 -6.13 10.14 7.51
CA LEU A 139 -4.77 9.69 7.17
C LEU A 139 -3.97 10.70 6.34
N ASP A 140 -4.64 11.48 5.49
CA ASP A 140 -4.05 12.56 4.69
C ASP A 140 -3.59 13.78 5.53
N GLY A 141 -4.10 13.93 6.76
CA GLY A 141 -3.65 14.94 7.74
C GLY A 141 -3.90 16.42 7.37
N GLY A 142 -4.12 16.73 6.09
CA GLY A 142 -4.03 18.09 5.55
C GLY A 142 -2.68 18.43 4.90
N VAL A 143 -1.80 17.46 4.67
CA VAL A 143 -0.42 17.72 4.24
C VAL A 143 0.06 16.84 3.08
N HIS A 144 0.91 17.40 2.24
CA HIS A 144 1.66 16.65 1.23
C HIS A 144 3.14 16.60 1.58
N THR A 145 3.79 15.46 1.35
CA THR A 145 5.22 15.30 1.62
C THR A 145 6.05 15.90 0.49
N VAL A 146 6.95 16.82 0.83
CA VAL A 146 7.86 17.50 -0.11
C VAL A 146 9.23 16.82 -0.11
N GLY A 147 9.68 16.36 1.06
CA GLY A 147 10.93 15.62 1.22
C GLY A 147 10.83 14.67 2.41
N HIS A 148 11.36 13.46 2.27
CA HIS A 148 11.35 12.45 3.32
C HIS A 148 12.66 11.67 3.31
N HIS A 149 13.41 11.71 4.40
CA HIS A 149 14.63 10.93 4.60
C HIS A 149 14.45 9.99 5.78
N GLU A 150 14.60 8.70 5.56
CA GLU A 150 14.48 7.67 6.58
C GLU A 150 15.80 6.95 6.83
N ARG A 151 16.07 6.71 8.12
CA ARG A 151 17.21 5.93 8.59
C ARG A 151 16.71 4.77 9.42
N VAL A 152 16.93 3.56 8.91
CA VAL A 152 16.50 2.30 9.50
C VAL A 152 17.71 1.64 10.17
N ARG A 153 17.51 1.12 11.38
CA ARG A 153 18.55 0.42 12.16
C ARG A 153 18.17 -1.04 12.34
N LEU A 154 19.03 -1.94 11.87
CA LEU A 154 18.95 -3.38 12.09
C LEU A 154 19.90 -3.78 13.23
N GLY A 155 19.47 -4.71 14.08
CA GLY A 155 20.24 -5.18 15.23
C GLY A 155 21.04 -6.45 14.97
N ALA A 156 21.75 -6.91 16.00
CA ALA A 156 22.63 -8.07 15.94
C ALA A 156 21.88 -9.40 15.79
N CYS A 157 20.59 -9.44 16.13
CA CYS A 157 19.69 -10.58 15.90
C CYS A 157 18.94 -10.47 14.56
N ARG A 158 19.38 -9.58 13.65
CA ARG A 158 18.77 -9.27 12.34
C ARG A 158 17.37 -8.62 12.45
N GLU A 159 17.03 -8.10 13.62
CA GLU A 159 15.75 -7.48 13.97
C GLU A 159 15.69 -5.99 13.61
N LEU A 160 14.49 -5.47 13.32
CA LEU A 160 14.26 -4.03 13.14
C LEU A 160 14.29 -3.32 14.50
N LEU A 161 15.44 -2.76 14.90
CA LEU A 161 15.56 -1.99 16.15
C LEU A 161 14.71 -0.73 16.15
N GLY A 162 14.60 -0.07 14.99
CA GLY A 162 13.80 1.12 14.85
C GLY A 162 14.20 1.99 13.66
N ARG A 163 13.44 3.07 13.48
CA ARG A 163 13.59 4.02 12.38
C ARG A 163 13.57 5.47 12.85
N GLU A 164 14.17 6.34 12.07
CA GLU A 164 14.06 7.79 12.21
C GLU A 164 13.70 8.41 10.87
N SER A 165 12.64 9.22 10.89
CA SER A 165 12.04 9.86 9.73
C SER A 165 12.23 11.37 9.88
N GLN A 166 12.89 11.98 8.89
CA GLN A 166 13.05 13.43 8.74
C GLN A 166 12.19 13.88 7.57
N GLN A 167 11.20 14.73 7.83
CA GLN A 167 10.16 15.02 6.86
C GLN A 167 9.92 16.52 6.70
N ILE A 168 9.84 16.96 5.45
CA ILE A 168 9.32 18.26 5.04
C ILE A 168 7.93 18.02 4.46
N VAL A 169 6.92 18.64 5.07
CA VAL A 169 5.55 18.63 4.58
C VAL A 169 5.13 20.01 4.11
N ARG A 170 4.12 20.07 3.24
CA ARG A 170 3.39 21.29 2.86
C ARG A 170 1.92 21.12 3.22
N ALA A 171 1.34 22.03 3.98
CA ALA A 171 -0.09 22.03 4.24
C ALA A 171 -0.86 22.41 2.95
N HIS A 172 -1.96 21.72 2.66
CA HIS A 172 -2.86 22.04 1.55
C HIS A 172 -4.19 22.64 2.02
N LYS A 173 -4.38 22.77 3.34
CA LYS A 173 -5.54 23.40 3.99
C LYS A 173 -5.07 24.21 5.20
N ASP A 174 -5.87 25.19 5.62
CA ASP A 174 -5.58 25.99 6.80
C ASP A 174 -5.82 25.23 8.11
N GLY A 175 -5.06 25.60 9.15
CA GLY A 175 -5.28 25.12 10.51
C GLY A 175 -4.67 23.75 10.82
N VAL A 176 -3.79 23.23 9.97
CA VAL A 176 -3.05 21.99 10.24
C VAL A 176 -2.09 22.22 11.41
N ASP A 177 -2.28 21.46 12.49
CA ASP A 177 -1.50 21.56 13.73
C ASP A 177 -0.72 20.27 14.08
N ARG A 178 -0.84 19.23 13.25
CA ARG A 178 -0.26 17.90 13.51
C ARG A 178 -0.01 17.08 12.26
N TYR A 179 0.86 16.09 12.41
CA TYR A 179 1.01 14.93 11.53
C TYR A 179 0.53 13.65 12.23
N VAL A 180 0.21 12.62 11.45
CA VAL A 180 -0.15 11.29 11.96
C VAL A 180 0.87 10.29 11.42
N ALA A 181 1.64 9.68 12.30
CA ALA A 181 2.73 8.77 11.96
C ALA A 181 2.36 7.30 12.27
N VAL A 182 2.73 6.41 11.36
CA VAL A 182 2.42 4.96 11.31
C VAL A 182 3.50 4.33 10.39
N HIS A 183 4.14 3.17 10.58
CA HIS A 183 4.28 2.22 11.69
C HIS A 183 3.34 1.00 11.74
N HIS A 184 3.89 -0.09 11.22
CA HIS A 184 3.44 -1.46 11.33
C HIS A 184 4.67 -2.25 11.76
N GLY A 185 4.59 -2.96 12.88
CA GLY A 185 5.64 -3.88 13.28
C GLY A 185 5.71 -5.09 12.34
N ASP A 186 6.88 -5.71 12.30
CA ASP A 186 7.09 -7.00 11.63
C ASP A 186 6.25 -8.12 12.31
N PRO A 187 5.97 -9.24 11.62
CA PRO A 187 5.22 -10.36 12.22
C PRO A 187 5.85 -10.84 13.54
N GLY A 188 5.02 -10.97 14.59
CA GLY A 188 5.46 -11.35 15.93
C GLY A 188 6.02 -10.20 16.79
N CYS A 189 5.88 -8.94 16.35
CA CYS A 189 6.14 -7.77 17.19
C CYS A 189 5.22 -7.70 18.43
N ALA A 190 5.62 -6.86 19.39
CA ALA A 190 4.91 -6.54 20.63
C ALA A 190 4.62 -5.02 20.69
N PRO A 191 3.48 -4.55 20.15
CA PRO A 191 3.16 -3.12 20.05
C PRO A 191 3.16 -2.36 21.37
N GLU A 192 2.83 -3.04 22.46
CA GLU A 192 2.85 -2.50 23.82
C GLU A 192 4.27 -2.16 24.33
N ARG A 193 5.31 -2.67 23.65
CA ARG A 193 6.74 -2.40 23.92
C ARG A 193 7.37 -1.42 22.91
N MET A 194 6.67 -1.05 21.84
CA MET A 194 7.14 -0.06 20.87
C MET A 194 7.12 1.35 21.48
N ALA A 195 8.10 2.18 21.12
CA ALA A 195 8.21 3.56 21.61
C ALA A 195 8.17 4.58 20.46
N VAL A 196 7.38 5.64 20.64
CA VAL A 196 7.32 6.78 19.71
C VAL A 196 8.27 7.85 20.19
N ARG A 197 9.14 8.33 19.29
CA ARG A 197 10.10 9.39 19.57
C ARG A 197 9.75 10.63 18.74
N ALA A 198 9.30 11.69 19.38
CA ALA A 198 9.29 13.02 18.77
C ALA A 198 10.69 13.62 18.97
N LEU A 199 11.37 13.99 17.88
CA LEU A 199 12.80 14.32 17.90
C LEU A 199 13.06 15.82 17.63
N GLU A 200 12.37 16.41 16.67
CA GLU A 200 12.58 17.81 16.29
C GLU A 200 11.29 18.43 15.76
N ASN A 201 11.00 19.67 16.18
CA ASN A 201 9.82 20.48 15.80
C ASN A 201 8.46 19.77 15.93
N CYS A 202 8.36 18.77 16.80
CA CYS A 202 7.09 18.15 17.16
C CYS A 202 7.14 17.57 18.57
N ARG A 203 5.96 17.33 19.17
CA ARG A 203 5.79 16.49 20.36
C ARG A 203 4.82 15.35 20.07
N SER A 204 4.97 14.24 20.81
CA SER A 204 3.98 13.17 20.75
C SER A 204 2.65 13.64 21.36
N GLY A 205 1.55 13.41 20.66
CA GLY A 205 0.19 13.61 21.13
C GLY A 205 -0.40 12.30 21.66
N ARG A 206 -1.59 11.91 21.19
CA ARG A 206 -2.13 10.59 21.51
C ARG A 206 -1.42 9.52 20.68
N VAL A 207 -1.09 8.41 21.32
CA VAL A 207 -0.64 7.17 20.68
C VAL A 207 -1.75 6.11 20.83
N ARG A 208 -1.94 5.32 19.77
CA ARG A 208 -2.86 4.19 19.71
C ARG A 208 -2.14 3.02 19.05
N TRP A 209 -2.46 1.81 19.45
CA TRP A 209 -1.91 0.60 18.85
C TRP A 209 -2.92 -0.53 18.93
N ASP A 210 -2.65 -1.60 18.19
CA ASP A 210 -3.48 -2.79 18.10
C ASP A 210 -2.59 -4.04 18.17
N GLN A 211 -2.88 -4.93 19.12
CA GLN A 211 -2.05 -6.10 19.41
C GLN A 211 -2.02 -7.08 18.22
N ASP A 212 -3.20 -7.38 17.66
CA ASP A 212 -3.38 -8.46 16.69
C ASP A 212 -2.74 -8.12 15.34
N THR A 213 -2.83 -6.84 14.93
CA THR A 213 -2.29 -6.38 13.65
C THR A 213 -0.89 -5.78 13.74
N GLY A 214 -0.35 -5.56 14.94
CA GLY A 214 0.98 -4.96 15.10
C GLY A 214 1.06 -3.48 14.68
N ILE A 215 -0.07 -2.78 14.61
CA ILE A 215 -0.14 -1.39 14.13
C ILE A 215 0.05 -0.44 15.30
N LEU A 216 0.81 0.63 15.08
CA LEU A 216 0.91 1.76 16.00
C LEU A 216 0.71 3.08 15.24
N VAL A 217 -0.19 3.92 15.75
CA VAL A 217 -0.54 5.24 15.22
C VAL A 217 -0.22 6.30 16.27
N ALA A 218 0.52 7.33 15.89
CA ALA A 218 0.90 8.42 16.78
C ALA A 218 0.58 9.79 16.17
N GLU A 219 -0.04 10.66 16.96
CA GLU A 219 -0.08 12.09 16.65
C GLU A 219 1.28 12.73 16.93
N LEU A 220 1.75 13.56 16.00
CA LEU A 220 2.92 14.42 16.16
C LEU A 220 2.46 15.86 16.01
N LEU A 221 2.33 16.55 17.13
CA LEU A 221 1.79 17.90 17.21
C LEU A 221 2.91 18.90 16.90
N PHE A 222 2.65 19.85 15.99
CA PHE A 222 3.64 20.83 15.50
C PHE A 222 3.82 22.05 16.42
N ASP A 223 2.94 22.22 17.41
CA ASP A 223 2.86 23.41 18.29
C ASP A 223 2.72 24.77 17.57
N THR A 224 2.34 24.71 16.29
CA THR A 224 1.95 25.84 15.45
C THR A 224 0.77 25.42 14.56
N ARG A 225 0.10 26.39 13.93
CA ARG A 225 -0.97 26.15 12.95
C ARG A 225 -0.51 26.62 11.58
N LEU A 226 -0.32 25.66 10.67
CA LEU A 226 0.07 25.91 9.29
C LEU A 226 -1.13 26.41 8.48
N ARG A 227 -0.87 27.32 7.54
CA ARG A 227 -1.80 27.76 6.49
C ARG A 227 -1.57 26.96 5.21
N SER A 228 -2.55 26.97 4.31
CA SER A 228 -2.40 26.36 3.00
C SER A 228 -1.20 26.97 2.24
N GLY A 229 -0.29 26.11 1.79
CA GLY A 229 0.99 26.49 1.16
C GLY A 229 2.19 26.47 2.11
N ASP A 230 2.01 26.61 3.43
CA ASP A 230 3.11 26.63 4.40
C ASP A 230 3.86 25.29 4.41
N THR A 231 5.19 25.35 4.51
CA THR A 231 6.05 24.18 4.68
C THR A 231 6.55 24.03 6.11
N PHE A 232 6.58 22.81 6.61
CA PHE A 232 7.04 22.49 7.95
C PHE A 232 8.04 21.34 7.94
N PHE A 233 9.12 21.47 8.71
CA PHE A 233 10.17 20.47 8.86
C PHE A 233 10.12 19.90 10.28
N PHE A 234 10.08 18.58 10.41
CA PHE A 234 10.06 17.89 11.69
C PHE A 234 10.76 16.52 11.60
N ARG A 235 11.13 15.97 12.77
CA ARG A 235 11.73 14.64 12.89
C ARG A 235 11.03 13.83 13.95
N TYR A 236 10.85 12.55 13.65
CA TYR A 236 10.30 11.56 14.57
C TYR A 236 10.96 10.20 14.34
N GLY A 237 10.61 9.22 15.16
CA GLY A 237 11.03 7.85 14.97
C GLY A 237 10.19 6.88 15.79
N PHE A 238 10.40 5.60 15.50
CA PHE A 238 9.83 4.49 16.27
C PHE A 238 10.98 3.58 16.66
N ASP A 239 11.02 3.17 17.92
CA ASP A 239 11.78 2.00 18.36
C ASP A 239 10.79 0.84 18.46
N ASP A 240 11.13 -0.28 17.81
CA ASP A 240 10.35 -1.51 17.82
C ASP A 240 11.22 -2.58 18.51
N GLY A 241 12.15 -3.20 17.80
CA GLY A 241 13.10 -4.17 18.36
C GLY A 241 12.44 -5.40 18.99
N THR A 242 11.15 -5.63 18.73
CA THR A 242 10.36 -6.72 19.35
C THR A 242 10.08 -7.87 18.40
N ALA A 243 10.14 -7.63 17.09
CA ALA A 243 9.91 -8.63 16.07
C ALA A 243 11.13 -9.54 15.81
N GLY A 244 10.94 -10.55 14.96
CA GLY A 244 11.99 -11.47 14.54
C GLY A 244 12.93 -10.92 13.46
N VAL A 245 13.53 -11.85 12.70
CA VAL A 245 14.46 -11.54 11.61
C VAL A 245 13.77 -10.74 10.51
N CYS A 246 14.27 -9.54 10.25
CA CYS A 246 13.84 -8.66 9.17
C CYS A 246 14.71 -8.92 7.92
N THR A 247 14.09 -9.07 6.75
CA THR A 247 14.77 -9.32 5.46
C THR A 247 14.62 -8.18 4.46
N GLU A 248 13.78 -7.19 4.78
CA GLU A 248 13.52 -6.04 3.92
C GLU A 248 12.85 -4.90 4.67
N TYR A 249 12.98 -3.70 4.15
CA TYR A 249 12.20 -2.54 4.58
C TYR A 249 11.56 -1.89 3.37
N VAL A 250 10.24 -1.66 3.42
CA VAL A 250 9.50 -1.04 2.33
C VAL A 250 8.65 0.15 2.77
N ARG A 251 8.57 1.15 1.89
CA ARG A 251 7.75 2.33 2.04
C ARG A 251 6.71 2.40 0.95
N ASP A 252 5.45 2.57 1.34
CA ASP A 252 4.34 2.81 0.43
C ASP A 252 4.18 4.32 0.16
N PHE A 253 3.85 4.67 -1.08
CA PHE A 253 3.62 6.02 -1.55
C PHE A 253 2.34 6.06 -2.37
N ARG A 254 1.43 6.98 -2.01
CA ARG A 254 0.11 7.08 -2.65
C ARG A 254 -0.17 8.41 -3.35
N SER A 255 0.67 9.41 -3.06
CA SER A 255 0.77 10.64 -3.85
C SER A 255 2.09 10.63 -4.60
N THR A 256 2.07 11.03 -5.87
CA THR A 256 3.31 11.34 -6.60
C THR A 256 3.90 12.66 -6.13
N GLY A 257 5.23 12.79 -6.22
CA GLY A 257 5.94 14.03 -5.89
C GLY A 257 6.67 14.00 -4.55
N GLY A 258 7.53 15.01 -4.38
CA GLY A 258 8.54 15.04 -3.33
C GLY A 258 9.72 14.09 -3.59
N GLN A 259 10.78 14.27 -2.81
CA GLN A 259 11.96 13.41 -2.81
C GLN A 259 11.89 12.41 -1.65
N TYR A 260 12.32 11.17 -1.89
CA TYR A 260 12.51 10.16 -0.85
C TYR A 260 13.96 9.68 -0.81
N ALA A 261 14.51 9.52 0.39
CA ALA A 261 15.79 8.88 0.63
C ALA A 261 15.64 7.84 1.75
N LEU A 262 16.08 6.61 1.50
CA LEU A 262 16.08 5.52 2.47
C LEU A 262 17.51 5.08 2.70
N GLN A 263 17.95 5.10 3.96
CA GLN A 263 19.20 4.49 4.41
C GLN A 263 18.88 3.34 5.38
N VAL A 264 19.45 2.18 5.13
CA VAL A 264 19.41 1.02 6.03
C VAL A 264 20.81 0.81 6.58
N ARG A 265 20.94 0.77 7.92
CA ARG A 265 22.19 0.52 8.63
C ARG A 265 22.11 -0.78 9.42
N PHE A 266 23.09 -1.65 9.20
CA PHE A 266 23.24 -2.95 9.81
C PHE A 266 24.18 -2.93 11.01
N ASP A 267 24.01 -3.90 11.91
CA ASP A 267 24.95 -4.18 12.99
C ASP A 267 26.25 -4.81 12.45
N GLU A 268 27.38 -4.66 13.16
CA GLU A 268 28.64 -5.34 12.78
C GLU A 268 28.55 -6.87 12.80
N ARG A 269 27.70 -7.43 13.66
CA ARG A 269 27.53 -8.88 13.83
C ARG A 269 26.52 -9.48 12.87
N ALA A 270 25.78 -8.65 12.15
CA ALA A 270 24.71 -9.03 11.23
C ALA A 270 24.81 -8.21 9.94
N LEU A 271 25.83 -8.49 9.12
CA LEU A 271 25.96 -7.93 7.77
C LEU A 271 25.30 -8.85 6.74
N PRO A 272 24.51 -8.31 5.79
CA PRO A 272 23.92 -9.10 4.72
C PRO A 272 24.95 -9.45 3.64
N LEU A 273 24.75 -10.59 2.97
CA LEU A 273 25.57 -11.00 1.83
C LEU A 273 25.24 -10.21 0.57
N ARG A 274 23.96 -9.87 0.39
CA ARG A 274 23.48 -9.06 -0.75
C ARG A 274 22.39 -8.11 -0.30
N CYS A 275 22.43 -6.89 -0.81
CA CYS A 275 21.34 -5.92 -0.72
C CYS A 275 20.83 -5.61 -2.12
N HIS A 276 19.53 -5.39 -2.27
CA HIS A 276 18.93 -4.99 -3.53
C HIS A 276 17.78 -4.01 -3.31
N ARG A 277 17.74 -2.92 -4.08
CA ARG A 277 16.53 -2.09 -4.16
C ARG A 277 15.46 -2.82 -4.96
N PHE A 278 14.20 -2.49 -4.73
CA PHE A 278 13.10 -2.88 -5.61
C PHE A 278 11.96 -1.85 -5.55
N SER A 279 11.10 -1.91 -6.56
CA SER A 279 9.82 -1.20 -6.57
C SER A 279 8.68 -2.13 -7.00
N GLN A 280 7.51 -1.94 -6.41
CA GLN A 280 6.27 -2.65 -6.76
C GLN A 280 5.17 -1.60 -7.00
N HIS A 281 4.25 -1.83 -7.93
CA HIS A 281 3.14 -0.89 -8.14
C HIS A 281 2.07 -0.98 -7.03
N SER A 282 1.90 -2.17 -6.44
CA SER A 282 1.06 -2.45 -5.27
C SER A 282 1.60 -3.69 -4.56
N ALA A 283 1.11 -3.99 -3.35
CA ALA A 283 1.56 -5.16 -2.58
C ALA A 283 1.30 -6.52 -3.26
N ALA A 284 0.39 -6.57 -4.25
CA ALA A 284 0.10 -7.76 -5.05
C ALA A 284 0.82 -7.77 -6.42
N ALA A 285 1.50 -6.68 -6.79
CA ALA A 285 2.21 -6.57 -8.06
C ALA A 285 3.61 -7.22 -7.99
N PRO A 286 4.12 -7.79 -9.09
CA PRO A 286 5.48 -8.33 -9.11
C PRO A 286 6.53 -7.26 -8.81
N ARG A 287 7.61 -7.67 -8.14
CA ARG A 287 8.78 -6.81 -7.90
C ARG A 287 9.48 -6.46 -9.20
N SER A 288 9.78 -5.18 -9.37
CA SER A 288 10.47 -4.60 -10.51
C SER A 288 11.70 -3.81 -10.04
N GLY A 289 12.55 -3.40 -10.99
CA GLY A 289 13.70 -2.53 -10.68
C GLY A 289 14.74 -3.15 -9.74
N ARG A 290 14.82 -4.49 -9.65
CA ARG A 290 15.77 -5.19 -8.77
C ARG A 290 17.20 -4.87 -9.19
N GLN A 291 17.88 -4.07 -8.38
CA GLN A 291 19.26 -3.64 -8.61
C GLN A 291 20.06 -3.81 -7.32
N THR A 292 21.22 -4.47 -7.42
CA THR A 292 22.13 -4.68 -6.31
C THR A 292 22.62 -3.34 -5.74
N LEU A 293 22.60 -3.21 -4.42
CA LEU A 293 23.16 -2.07 -3.70
C LEU A 293 24.46 -2.49 -3.03
N SER A 294 25.53 -1.73 -3.25
CA SER A 294 26.82 -1.96 -2.60
C SER A 294 26.75 -1.57 -1.12
N LEU A 295 26.98 -2.52 -0.23
CA LEU A 295 27.13 -2.28 1.21
C LEU A 295 28.42 -1.48 1.45
N SER A 296 28.31 -0.32 2.10
CA SER A 296 29.49 0.39 2.61
C SER A 296 30.07 -0.38 3.78
N ALA A 297 31.24 -1.03 3.62
CA ALA A 297 31.83 -1.85 4.68
C ALA A 297 32.13 -1.06 5.96
N LEU A 298 32.67 0.16 5.84
CA LEU A 298 33.01 1.02 6.99
C LEU A 298 31.77 1.54 7.71
N HIS A 299 30.72 1.94 6.97
CA HIS A 299 29.52 2.55 7.53
C HIS A 299 28.37 1.56 7.77
N ARG A 300 28.56 0.29 7.37
CA ARG A 300 27.60 -0.81 7.45
C ARG A 300 26.22 -0.45 6.93
N SER A 301 26.17 0.29 5.82
CA SER A 301 24.93 0.85 5.31
C SER A 301 24.78 0.76 3.79
N VAL A 302 23.52 0.66 3.38
CA VAL A 302 23.06 0.83 2.00
C VAL A 302 22.03 1.95 1.96
N HIS A 303 21.83 2.54 0.80
CA HIS A 303 20.79 3.54 0.61
C HIS A 303 20.21 3.50 -0.80
N LEU A 304 19.02 4.08 -0.94
CA LEU A 304 18.45 4.48 -2.22
C LEU A 304 17.90 5.91 -2.11
N VAL A 305 17.76 6.56 -3.26
CA VAL A 305 17.10 7.86 -3.39
C VAL A 305 16.14 7.78 -4.57
N GLU A 306 14.90 8.20 -4.36
CA GLU A 306 13.92 8.44 -5.42
C GLU A 306 13.78 9.97 -5.57
N PRO A 307 14.39 10.60 -6.60
CA PRO A 307 14.37 12.05 -6.79
C PRO A 307 12.97 12.63 -7.00
N ARG A 308 12.04 11.79 -7.46
CA ARG A 308 10.61 12.09 -7.55
C ARG A 308 9.82 10.82 -7.29
N VAL A 309 9.17 10.75 -6.14
CA VAL A 309 8.31 9.63 -5.75
C VAL A 309 7.17 9.43 -6.75
N ARG A 310 6.89 8.16 -7.06
CA ARG A 310 5.71 7.69 -7.80
C ARG A 310 4.80 6.91 -6.86
N THR A 311 3.56 6.64 -7.29
CA THR A 311 2.67 5.75 -6.54
C THR A 311 3.15 4.31 -6.58
N GLY A 312 2.97 3.61 -5.46
CA GLY A 312 3.45 2.25 -5.23
C GLY A 312 4.48 2.17 -4.11
N ILE A 313 5.13 1.02 -4.02
CA ILE A 313 6.04 0.64 -2.94
C ILE A 313 7.48 0.72 -3.44
N VAL A 314 8.38 1.29 -2.63
CA VAL A 314 9.83 1.27 -2.84
C VAL A 314 10.51 0.71 -1.59
N GLY A 315 11.48 -0.17 -1.76
CA GLY A 315 12.15 -0.81 -0.63
C GLY A 315 13.57 -1.27 -0.93
N ILE A 316 14.23 -1.72 0.13
CA ILE A 316 15.50 -2.44 0.07
C ILE A 316 15.25 -3.80 0.72
N GLY A 317 15.51 -4.87 -0.03
CA GLY A 317 15.59 -6.24 0.47
C GLY A 317 17.04 -6.65 0.63
N TRP A 318 17.31 -7.57 1.55
CA TRP A 318 18.63 -8.11 1.78
C TRP A 318 18.60 -9.61 2.10
N ASP A 319 19.60 -10.29 1.58
CA ASP A 319 19.77 -11.73 1.71
C ASP A 319 20.86 -11.97 2.80
N TRP A 320 20.50 -12.71 3.85
CA TRP A 320 21.39 -13.01 4.98
C TRP A 320 22.30 -14.23 4.74
N GLU A 321 21.95 -15.07 3.77
CA GLU A 321 22.51 -16.37 3.40
C GLU A 321 22.52 -16.52 1.86
#